data_AF-A0A973M264-F1
#
_entry.id   AF-A0A973M264-F1
#
_cell.length_a   1.000
_cell.length_b   1.000
_cell.length_c   1.000
_cell.angle_alpha   90.00
_cell.angle_beta   90.00
_cell.angle_gamma   90.00
#
_symmetry.space_group_name_H-M   'P 1'
#
loop_
_entity.id
_entity.type
_entity.pdbx_description
1 polymer ?
#
loop_
_entity_poly.entity_id
_entity_poly.type
_entity_poly.pdbx_seq_one_letter_code
_entity_poly.pdbx_strand_id
1 'polypeptide(L)'
;MHLVLIRLTAKDAQPAEPQLRLITDAFWAHSRADDLLEHVYVTTSGNGLGIAMYLSHAEGRAACAAAVIVCNRVLERCPALSPWTLN
;
A
#
# COMPACT_ATOMS: atom_id res chain seq x y z
N MET A 1 6.02 4.05 -16.54
CA MET A 1 6.11 3.44 -15.20
C MET A 1 6.36 4.54 -14.19
N HIS A 2 5.65 4.51 -13.06
CA HIS A 2 5.72 5.52 -12.02
C HIS A 2 5.93 4.85 -10.67
N LEU A 3 6.86 5.37 -9.88
CA LEU A 3 7.00 5.03 -8.47
C LEU A 3 6.10 5.95 -7.66
N VAL A 4 5.14 5.38 -6.94
CA VAL A 4 4.26 6.10 -6.02
C VAL A 4 4.59 5.69 -4.59
N LEU A 5 4.79 6.68 -3.73
CA LEU A 5 5.06 6.49 -2.31
C LEU A 5 3.81 6.88 -1.51
N ILE A 6 3.29 5.94 -0.73
CA ILE A 6 2.17 6.15 0.18
C ILE A 6 2.63 5.94 1.62
N ARG A 7 2.11 6.77 2.51
CA ARG A 7 2.28 6.61 3.95
C ARG A 7 0.95 6.17 4.55
N LEU A 8 0.95 5.06 5.28
CA LEU A 8 -0.13 4.74 6.20
C LEU A 8 0.26 5.12 7.61
N THR A 9 -0.68 5.67 8.36
CA THR A 9 -0.50 6.05 9.76
C THR A 9 -1.53 5.35 10.63
N ALA A 10 -1.13 5.02 11.86
CA ALA A 10 -2.02 4.52 12.90
C ALA A 10 -1.70 5.29 14.19
N LYS A 11 -2.72 5.59 15.00
CA LYS A 11 -2.55 6.43 16.19
C LYS A 11 -1.62 5.80 17.23
N ASP A 12 -1.66 4.48 17.36
CA ASP A 12 -0.96 3.73 18.42
C ASP A 12 -0.33 2.39 17.95
N ALA A 13 -0.17 2.18 16.64
CA ALA A 13 0.39 0.93 16.11
C ALA A 13 1.88 1.04 15.78
N GLN A 14 2.69 0.14 16.34
CA GLN A 14 4.06 -0.12 15.90
C GLN A 14 4.09 -1.49 15.21
N PRO A 15 4.18 -1.54 13.88
CA PRO A 15 4.16 -2.80 13.15
C PRO A 15 5.46 -3.55 13.38
N ALA A 16 5.35 -4.83 13.73
CA ALA A 16 6.50 -5.73 13.82
C ALA A 16 6.87 -6.30 12.43
N GLU A 17 8.14 -6.64 12.19
CA GLU A 17 8.61 -7.13 10.89
C GLU A 17 7.80 -8.29 10.26
N PRO A 18 7.31 -9.30 11.01
CA PRO A 18 6.50 -10.38 10.43
C PRO A 18 5.21 -9.89 9.77
N GLN A 19 4.68 -8.75 10.23
CA GLN A 19 3.47 -8.15 9.67
C GLN A 19 3.72 -7.52 8.31
N LEU A 20 4.94 -7.05 8.01
CA LEU A 20 5.26 -6.40 6.73
C LEU A 20 5.11 -7.36 5.54
N ARG A 21 5.50 -8.63 5.72
CA ARG A 21 5.35 -9.66 4.69
C ARG A 21 3.87 -9.94 4.41
N LEU A 22 3.07 -10.14 5.46
CA LEU A 22 1.62 -10.35 5.33
C LEU A 22 0.92 -9.15 4.69
N ILE A 23 1.36 -7.92 5.00
CA ILE A 23 0.82 -6.71 4.38
C ILE A 23 1.22 -6.66 2.89
N THR A 24 2.46 -6.98 2.56
CA THR A 24 2.92 -7.09 1.16
C THR A 24 2.09 -8.12 0.39
N ASP A 25 1.84 -9.29 0.99
CA ASP A 25 0.99 -10.33 0.40
C ASP A 25 -0.46 -9.86 0.24
N ALA A 26 -0.98 -9.06 1.16
CA ALA A 26 -2.31 -8.46 1.03
C ALA A 26 -2.40 -7.49 -0.15
N PHE A 27 -1.35 -6.71 -0.43
CA PHE A 27 -1.29 -5.87 -1.63
C PHE A 27 -1.35 -6.70 -2.90
N TRP A 28 -0.62 -7.83 -2.95
CA TRP A 28 -0.69 -8.75 -4.08
C TRP A 28 -2.03 -9.46 -4.22
N ALA A 29 -2.61 -9.91 -3.12
CA ALA A 29 -3.88 -10.63 -3.11
C ALA A 29 -5.09 -9.74 -3.46
N HIS A 30 -4.96 -8.43 -3.30
CA HIS A 30 -6.06 -7.49 -3.51
C HIS A 30 -5.83 -6.50 -4.65
N SER A 31 -4.66 -6.47 -5.27
CA SER A 31 -4.48 -5.80 -6.55
C SER A 31 -5.28 -6.53 -7.65
N ARG A 32 -5.64 -5.78 -8.67
CA ARG A 32 -6.32 -6.23 -9.87
C ARG A 32 -5.45 -5.89 -11.07
N ALA A 33 -5.70 -6.57 -12.19
CA ALA A 33 -4.95 -6.35 -13.42
C ALA A 33 -5.04 -4.90 -13.93
N ASP A 34 -6.19 -4.25 -13.73
CA ASP A 34 -6.42 -2.85 -14.12
C ASP A 34 -5.74 -1.83 -13.19
N ASP A 35 -5.29 -2.24 -12.00
CA ASP A 35 -4.46 -1.37 -11.16
C ASP A 35 -3.02 -1.24 -11.71
N LEU A 36 -2.62 -2.08 -12.68
CA LEU A 36 -1.30 -2.08 -13.33
C LEU A 36 -0.13 -2.05 -12.33
N LEU A 37 -0.30 -2.72 -11.18
CA LEU A 37 0.73 -2.86 -10.14
C LEU A 37 1.76 -3.91 -10.56
N GLU A 38 3.02 -3.50 -10.66
CA GLU A 38 4.12 -4.39 -11.06
C GLU A 38 5.02 -4.79 -9.89
N HIS A 39 5.18 -3.89 -8.92
CA HIS A 39 5.90 -4.16 -7.68
C HIS A 39 5.31 -3.38 -6.53
N VAL A 40 5.32 -4.00 -5.35
CA VAL A 40 5.01 -3.34 -4.08
C VAL A 40 6.08 -3.70 -3.06
N TYR A 41 6.51 -2.71 -2.29
CA TYR A 41 7.41 -2.86 -1.18
C TYR A 41 6.83 -2.14 0.04
N VAL A 42 6.74 -2.86 1.16
CA VAL A 42 6.19 -2.35 2.41
C VAL A 42 7.31 -2.30 3.44
N THR A 43 7.46 -1.14 4.08
CA THR A 43 8.48 -0.89 5.09
C THR A 43 7.89 -0.13 6.26
N THR A 44 8.57 -0.15 7.41
CA THR A 44 8.31 0.81 8.48
C THR A 44 8.95 2.15 8.14
N SER A 45 8.23 3.25 8.36
CA SER A 45 8.73 4.62 8.20
C SER A 45 8.34 5.47 9.40
N GLY A 46 9.20 5.54 10.42
CA GLY A 46 8.88 6.23 11.68
C GLY A 46 7.67 5.60 12.37
N ASN A 47 6.65 6.40 12.69
CA ASN A 47 5.37 5.95 13.28
C ASN A 47 4.35 5.42 12.23
N GLY A 48 4.82 5.04 11.04
CA GLY A 48 3.97 4.71 9.90
C GLY A 48 4.45 3.50 9.12
N LEU A 49 3.63 3.06 8.17
CA LEU A 49 4.03 2.17 7.09
C LEU A 49 4.34 3.01 5.85
N GLY A 50 5.51 2.80 5.26
CA GLY A 50 5.84 3.27 3.93
C GLY A 50 5.49 2.20 2.91
N ILE A 51 4.77 2.58 1.86
CA ILE A 51 4.42 1.71 0.75
C ILE A 51 4.99 2.32 -0.52
N ALA A 52 5.90 1.61 -1.17
CA ALA A 52 6.40 1.95 -2.48
C ALA A 52 5.74 1.05 -3.52
N MET A 53 5.03 1.65 -4.48
CA MET A 53 4.37 0.94 -5.57
C MET A 53 4.97 1.37 -6.92
N TYR A 54 5.31 0.40 -7.76
CA TYR A 54 5.63 0.64 -9.16
C TYR A 54 4.39 0.31 -10.00
N LEU A 55 3.88 1.31 -10.71
CA LEU A 55 2.68 1.17 -11.55
C LEU A 55 2.96 1.51 -13.00
N SER A 56 2.40 0.72 -13.91
CA SER A 56 2.60 0.83 -15.36
C SER A 56 1.65 1.78 -16.10
N HIS A 57 1.08 2.74 -15.38
CA HIS A 57 0.25 3.78 -15.98
C HIS A 57 1.08 4.71 -16.88
N ALA A 58 0.45 5.23 -17.93
CA ALA A 58 1.06 6.24 -18.80
C ALA A 58 1.28 7.56 -18.04
N GLU A 59 0.30 8.00 -17.25
CA GLU A 59 0.32 9.26 -16.53
C GLU A 59 0.55 9.07 -15.04
N GLY A 60 1.38 9.94 -14.43
CA GLY A 60 1.67 9.90 -13.00
C GLY A 60 0.43 10.13 -12.13
N ARG A 61 -0.50 10.99 -12.57
CA ARG A 61 -1.78 11.21 -11.86
C ARG A 61 -2.62 9.93 -11.81
N ALA A 62 -2.68 9.20 -12.92
CA ALA A 62 -3.38 7.92 -12.97
C ALA A 62 -2.72 6.86 -12.07
N ALA A 63 -1.37 6.82 -12.05
CA ALA A 63 -0.63 5.97 -11.12
C ALA A 63 -0.95 6.28 -9.65
N CYS A 64 -0.99 7.57 -9.27
CA CYS A 64 -1.35 7.97 -7.90
C CYS A 64 -2.79 7.58 -7.54
N ALA A 65 -3.74 7.79 -8.45
CA ALA A 65 -5.14 7.41 -8.23
C ALA A 65 -5.28 5.89 -8.04
N ALA A 66 -4.61 5.10 -8.89
CA ALA A 66 -4.60 3.64 -8.77
C ALA A 66 -3.96 3.18 -7.44
N ALA A 67 -2.83 3.77 -7.03
CA ALA A 67 -2.19 3.46 -5.76
C ALA A 67 -3.11 3.71 -4.55
N VAL A 68 -3.86 4.82 -4.56
CA VAL A 68 -4.86 5.13 -3.52
C VAL A 68 -6.00 4.12 -3.52
N ILE A 69 -6.51 3.75 -4.70
CA ILE A 69 -7.57 2.73 -4.83
C ILE A 69 -7.12 1.37 -4.29
N VAL A 70 -5.90 0.94 -4.64
CA VAL A 70 -5.32 -0.30 -4.12
C VAL A 70 -5.17 -0.24 -2.60
N CYS A 71 -4.63 0.85 -2.06
CA CYS A 71 -4.50 1.04 -0.62
C CYS A 71 -5.85 0.96 0.10
N ASN A 72 -6.87 1.68 -0.36
CA ASN A 72 -8.21 1.63 0.25
C ASN A 72 -8.76 0.21 0.25
N ARG A 73 -8.64 -0.51 -0.87
CA ARG A 73 -9.12 -1.89 -0.99
C ARG A 73 -8.38 -2.84 -0.03
N VAL A 74 -7.08 -2.65 0.16
CA VAL A 74 -6.26 -3.43 1.08
C VAL A 74 -6.64 -3.11 2.54
N LEU A 75 -6.83 -1.84 2.88
CA LEU A 75 -7.30 -1.41 4.21
C LEU A 75 -8.69 -1.99 4.55
N GLU A 76 -9.61 -2.00 3.58
CA GLU A 76 -10.97 -2.54 3.74
C GLU A 76 -10.98 -4.07 3.92
N ARG A 77 -10.05 -4.79 3.30
CA ARG A 77 -10.08 -6.26 3.20
C ARG A 77 -9.10 -6.97 4.13
N CYS A 78 -8.13 -6.26 4.69
CA CYS A 78 -7.13 -6.84 5.58
C CYS A 78 -7.38 -6.41 7.03
N PRO A 79 -7.93 -7.29 7.90
CA PRO A 79 -8.19 -6.95 9.30
C PRO A 79 -6.94 -6.50 10.08
N ALA A 80 -5.76 -7.02 9.73
CA ALA A 80 -4.48 -6.62 10.32
C ALA A 80 -4.15 -5.14 10.04
N LEU A 81 -4.76 -4.54 9.02
CA LEU A 81 -4.61 -3.14 8.66
C LEU A 81 -5.73 -2.23 9.21
N SER A 82 -6.69 -2.77 9.97
CA SER A 82 -7.81 -1.99 10.52
C SER A 82 -7.44 -0.70 11.27
N PRO A 83 -6.33 -0.60 12.03
CA PRO A 83 -5.96 0.66 12.70
C PRO A 83 -5.25 1.67 11.79
N TRP A 84 -4.98 1.32 10.53
CA TRP A 84 -4.19 2.10 9.60
C TRP A 84 -5.07 2.93 8.66
N THR A 85 -4.64 4.16 8.37
CA THR A 85 -5.30 5.05 7.43
C THR A 85 -4.30 5.67 6.47
N LEU A 86 -4.78 6.04 5.28
CA LEU A 86 -4.04 6.89 4.35
C LEU A 86 -3.83 8.29 4.94
N ASN A 87 -2.66 8.87 4.69
CA ASN A 87 -2.32 10.26 4.99
C ASN A 87 -1.85 10.96 3.72
#